data_AF-A0A2S2NQ50-F1
#
_entry.id   AF-A0A2S2NQ50-F1
#
_cell.length_a   1.000
_cell.length_b   1.000
_cell.length_c   1.000
_cell.angle_alpha   90.00
_cell.angle_beta   90.00
_cell.angle_gamma   90.00
#
_symmetry.space_group_name_H-M   'P 1'
#
loop_
_entity.id
_entity.type
_entity.pdbx_description
1 polymer ?
#
loop_
_entity_poly.entity_id
_entity_poly.type
_entity_poly.pdbx_seq_one_letter_code
_entity_poly.pdbx_strand_id
1 'polypeptide(L)'
;MLNGQLVDLKSYAEKQLYGISPGCIGKCDSNPCLNNGTCFEKYDGYTCDCRWTAFKGPICADEIGVNLKANSMIRYDFEGIWRSTISENIRVGFTTTNPKGFLLGLFSNISKEYMTIMVSNSGHLRVVFDFGFERQELIFPDQHFGLGQYHDLRIRRKNSGSTLIMEVDGSDPKEFHFDIKESTDAQFNNIQHLYIGRNSSMTEGFVGCVSRVEFDDIYPLKLLFQQDGPPNVSGMNTTIKEDFCGVEPVTHPPPLIETRPPPVLDENKVKAAYNETNSALIGGIFFIILIVILILAFLVGRYVARHKGDYITQEDRGADIALDPDDAVIHSTTGHQVQKKREWFI
;
A
#
# COMPACT_ATOMS: atom_id res chain seq x y z
N MET A 1 38.60 -2.72 26.43
CA MET A 1 40.03 -3.06 26.61
C MET A 1 40.20 -4.53 26.27
N LEU A 2 41.24 -4.86 25.51
CA LEU A 2 41.66 -6.25 25.31
C LEU A 2 43.05 -6.37 25.93
N ASN A 3 43.23 -7.29 26.89
CA ASN A 3 44.51 -7.50 27.60
C ASN A 3 45.12 -6.24 28.22
N GLY A 4 44.32 -5.36 28.82
CA GLY A 4 44.83 -4.14 29.46
C GLY A 4 45.07 -2.96 28.52
N GLN A 5 44.89 -3.12 27.20
CA GLN A 5 45.08 -2.05 26.22
C GLN A 5 43.73 -1.53 25.70
N LEU A 6 43.59 -0.20 25.58
CA LEU A 6 42.45 0.43 24.94
C LEU A 6 42.46 0.12 23.45
N VAL A 7 41.30 -0.28 22.92
CA VAL A 7 41.12 -0.62 21.50
C VAL A 7 40.10 0.35 20.94
N ASP A 8 40.48 1.08 19.89
CA ASP A 8 39.60 2.04 19.22
C ASP A 8 38.66 1.32 18.25
N LEU A 9 37.46 0.96 18.73
CA LEU A 9 36.42 0.34 17.91
C LEU A 9 35.84 1.28 16.86
N LYS A 10 35.92 2.60 17.06
CA LYS A 10 35.37 3.59 16.11
C LYS A 10 36.16 3.55 14.80
N SER A 11 37.49 3.53 14.87
CA SER A 11 38.37 3.35 13.72
C SER A 11 38.11 2.06 12.93
N TYR A 12 37.61 0.99 13.58
CA TYR A 12 37.21 -0.24 12.88
C TYR A 12 35.82 -0.11 12.24
N ALA A 13 34.87 0.55 12.91
CA ALA A 13 33.53 0.79 12.38
C ALA A 13 33.53 1.74 11.16
N GLU A 14 34.42 2.74 11.15
CA GLU A 14 34.60 3.66 10.02
C GLU A 14 35.10 2.96 8.73
N LYS A 15 35.58 1.71 8.82
CA LYS A 15 35.93 0.88 7.66
C LYS A 15 34.71 0.32 6.92
N GLN A 16 33.49 0.69 7.34
CA GLN A 16 32.22 0.28 6.72
C GLN A 16 32.10 -1.25 6.60
N LEU A 17 32.53 -1.95 7.65
CA LEU A 17 32.32 -3.39 7.74
C LEU A 17 30.82 -3.68 7.80
N TYR A 18 30.38 -4.74 7.12
CA TYR A 18 28.98 -5.13 7.03
C TYR A 18 28.31 -5.24 8.41
N GLY A 19 27.20 -4.54 8.63
CA GLY A 19 26.46 -4.52 9.88
C GLY A 19 27.15 -3.75 11.03
N ILE A 20 28.18 -2.95 10.73
CA ILE A 20 28.90 -2.14 11.71
C ILE A 20 28.88 -0.68 11.25
N SER A 21 28.23 0.18 12.04
CA SER A 21 28.22 1.62 11.84
C SER A 21 28.88 2.34 13.02
N PRO A 22 29.56 3.48 12.78
CA PRO A 22 30.11 4.27 13.86
C PRO A 22 29.00 5.02 14.62
N GLY A 23 29.11 5.04 15.94
CA GLY A 23 28.16 5.74 16.82
C GLY A 23 26.97 4.87 17.25
N CYS A 24 26.06 5.50 18.01
CA CYS A 24 24.80 4.91 18.45
C CYS A 24 23.72 5.96 18.13
N ILE A 25 23.23 5.97 16.90
CA ILE A 25 22.18 6.88 16.45
C ILE A 25 20.91 6.05 16.34
N GLY A 26 19.94 6.35 17.19
CA GLY A 26 18.64 5.69 17.16
C GLY A 26 17.87 6.10 15.91
N LYS A 27 17.06 5.20 15.35
CA LYS A 27 16.14 5.58 14.27
C LYS A 27 15.08 6.56 14.75
N CYS A 28 14.71 6.53 16.03
CA CYS A 28 13.74 7.45 16.61
C CYS A 28 14.22 8.90 16.68
N ASP A 29 15.54 9.17 16.65
CA ASP A 29 16.08 10.54 16.64
C ASP A 29 15.60 11.37 15.44
N SER A 30 15.26 10.68 14.33
CA SER A 30 14.70 11.30 13.13
C SER A 30 13.21 11.64 13.21
N ASN A 31 12.54 11.32 14.33
CA ASN A 31 11.09 11.40 14.53
C ASN A 31 10.29 10.75 13.38
N PRO A 32 10.51 9.45 13.10
CA PRO A 32 9.91 8.79 11.94
C PRO A 32 8.40 8.54 12.11
N CYS A 33 7.88 8.58 13.34
CA CYS A 33 6.45 8.42 13.62
C CYS A 33 5.71 9.74 13.42
N LEU A 34 4.73 9.75 12.53
CA LEU A 34 3.95 10.94 12.20
C LEU A 34 2.78 11.13 13.18
N ASN A 35 2.12 12.28 13.06
CA ASN A 35 0.86 12.60 13.77
C ASN A 35 0.91 12.35 15.28
N ASN A 36 2.03 12.70 15.92
CA ASN A 36 2.25 12.55 17.37
C ASN A 36 2.26 11.09 17.86
N GLY A 37 2.56 10.13 16.97
CA GLY A 37 2.78 8.73 17.34
C GLY A 37 4.05 8.54 18.16
N THR A 38 4.02 7.62 19.12
CA THR A 38 5.18 7.35 19.98
C THR A 38 6.17 6.44 19.26
N CYS A 39 7.42 6.87 19.13
CA CYS A 39 8.49 6.06 18.54
C CYS A 39 9.12 5.13 19.57
N PHE A 40 9.15 3.84 19.26
CA PHE A 40 9.87 2.82 20.01
C PHE A 40 11.07 2.32 19.21
N GLU A 41 12.27 2.60 19.74
CA GLU A 41 13.53 2.18 19.15
C GLU A 41 13.69 0.66 19.20
N LYS A 42 14.22 0.08 18.12
CA LYS A 42 14.62 -1.33 18.04
C LYS A 42 16.10 -1.43 17.67
N TYR A 43 16.66 -2.62 17.79
CA TYR A 43 18.06 -2.89 17.43
C TYR A 43 18.36 -2.58 15.95
N ASP A 44 17.44 -2.91 15.04
CA ASP A 44 17.59 -2.80 13.59
C ASP A 44 16.58 -1.83 12.94
N GLY A 45 15.84 -1.06 13.74
CA GLY A 45 14.74 -0.25 13.22
C GLY A 45 13.95 0.47 14.31
N TYR A 46 12.68 0.74 14.04
CA TYR A 46 11.76 1.34 14.99
C TYR A 46 10.36 0.78 14.79
N THR A 47 9.48 1.04 15.75
CA THR A 47 8.03 0.87 15.61
C THR A 47 7.31 2.09 16.12
N CYS A 48 6.20 2.43 15.48
CA CYS A 48 5.35 3.53 15.93
C CYS A 48 4.11 3.00 16.64
N ASP A 49 3.83 3.55 17.82
CA ASP A 49 2.57 3.35 18.51
C ASP A 49 1.62 4.49 18.19
N CYS A 50 0.65 4.17 17.36
CA CYS A 50 -0.36 5.10 16.89
C CYS A 50 -1.61 5.11 17.77
N ARG A 51 -1.69 4.35 18.88
CA ARG A 51 -2.92 4.18 19.67
C ARG A 51 -3.56 5.51 20.09
N TRP A 52 -2.73 6.47 20.47
CA TRP A 52 -3.13 7.81 20.90
C TRP A 52 -3.16 8.81 19.74
N THR A 53 -3.60 8.37 18.56
CA THR A 53 -3.72 9.21 17.36
C THR A 53 -4.94 8.77 16.55
N ALA A 54 -5.49 9.69 15.76
CA ALA A 54 -6.57 9.41 14.80
C ALA A 54 -6.11 8.62 13.56
N PHE A 55 -4.86 8.15 13.54
CA PHE A 55 -4.20 7.52 12.39
C PHE A 55 -3.81 6.07 12.70
N LYS A 56 -3.48 5.30 11.66
CA LYS A 56 -2.93 3.94 11.77
C LYS A 56 -1.74 3.74 10.84
N GLY A 57 -1.34 2.50 10.65
CA GLY A 57 -0.21 2.12 9.81
C GLY A 57 1.12 2.08 10.55
N PRO A 58 2.20 1.70 9.86
CA PRO A 58 3.51 1.46 10.48
C PRO A 58 4.17 2.73 11.04
N ILE A 59 3.79 3.90 10.51
CA ILE A 59 4.33 5.21 10.90
C ILE A 59 3.25 6.24 11.28
N CYS A 60 2.04 5.77 11.57
CA CYS A 60 0.90 6.64 11.93
C CYS A 60 0.51 7.65 10.85
N ALA A 61 0.64 7.27 9.58
CA ALA A 61 0.32 8.11 8.42
C ALA A 61 -0.99 7.72 7.72
N ASP A 62 -1.49 6.50 7.95
CA ASP A 62 -2.68 6.01 7.27
C ASP A 62 -3.92 6.66 7.90
N GLU A 63 -4.76 7.24 7.05
CA GLU A 63 -6.05 7.78 7.46
C GLU A 63 -6.99 6.70 7.99
N ILE A 64 -7.85 7.09 8.92
CA ILE A 64 -9.00 6.32 9.33
C ILE A 64 -10.22 7.17 9.02
N GLY A 65 -10.92 6.83 7.94
CA GLY A 65 -12.06 7.55 7.43
C GLY A 65 -13.25 6.67 7.11
N VAL A 66 -14.36 7.31 6.73
CA VAL A 66 -15.62 6.67 6.42
C VAL A 66 -16.40 7.47 5.38
N ASN A 67 -16.93 6.80 4.36
CA ASN A 67 -17.90 7.38 3.44
C ASN A 67 -19.31 7.33 4.03
N LEU A 68 -19.89 8.51 4.27
CA LEU A 68 -21.21 8.69 4.84
C LEU A 68 -22.23 9.06 3.75
N LYS A 69 -23.41 8.45 3.87
CA LYS A 69 -24.61 8.82 3.13
C LYS A 69 -25.51 9.66 4.03
N ALA A 70 -26.54 10.27 3.44
CA ALA A 70 -27.44 11.17 4.17
C ALA A 70 -28.12 10.51 5.39
N ASN A 71 -28.30 9.19 5.39
CA ASN A 71 -28.89 8.44 6.50
C ASN A 71 -27.85 7.77 7.42
N SER A 72 -26.55 7.85 7.11
CA SER A 72 -25.47 7.26 7.91
C SER A 72 -25.31 8.00 9.23
N MET A 73 -25.15 7.24 10.31
CA MET A 73 -24.90 7.76 11.65
C MET A 73 -23.81 6.95 12.31
N ILE A 74 -22.81 7.61 12.89
CA ILE A 74 -21.92 7.00 13.88
C ILE A 74 -22.16 7.70 15.20
N ARG A 75 -22.27 6.92 16.27
CA ARG A 75 -22.50 7.41 17.62
C ARG A 75 -21.42 6.85 18.54
N TYR A 76 -20.86 7.74 19.34
CA TYR A 76 -19.99 7.41 20.46
C TYR A 76 -20.66 7.83 21.77
N ASP A 77 -20.79 6.89 22.70
CA ASP A 77 -21.39 7.07 24.02
C ASP A 77 -20.31 7.22 25.08
N PHE A 78 -20.38 8.32 25.84
CA PHE A 78 -19.50 8.57 26.98
C PHE A 78 -20.01 7.78 28.19
N GLU A 79 -19.68 6.48 28.24
CA GLU A 79 -20.13 5.58 29.30
C GLU A 79 -19.50 5.91 30.67
N GLY A 80 -20.34 6.12 31.69
CA GLY A 80 -19.94 6.06 33.11
C GLY A 80 -19.14 7.25 33.67
N ILE A 81 -18.67 8.17 32.84
CA ILE A 81 -17.97 9.39 33.27
C ILE A 81 -18.62 10.55 32.51
N TRP A 82 -19.55 11.26 33.14
CA TRP A 82 -20.11 12.50 32.59
C TRP A 82 -18.95 13.46 32.35
N ARG A 83 -18.61 13.69 31.07
CA ARG A 83 -17.45 14.50 30.72
C ARG A 83 -17.89 15.96 30.68
N SER A 84 -17.30 16.77 31.54
CA SER A 84 -17.49 18.22 31.52
C SER A 84 -16.18 18.91 31.15
N THR A 85 -16.22 19.80 30.17
CA THR A 85 -15.02 20.40 29.57
C THR A 85 -15.13 21.92 29.56
N ILE A 86 -14.03 22.61 29.84
CA ILE A 86 -13.90 24.07 29.69
C ILE A 86 -13.03 24.44 28.47
N SER A 87 -12.34 23.44 27.91
CA SER A 87 -11.43 23.53 26.77
C SER A 87 -11.47 22.20 26.06
N GLU A 88 -11.97 22.18 24.83
CA GLU A 88 -12.01 21.02 23.95
C GLU A 88 -10.99 21.18 22.84
N ASN A 89 -10.37 20.08 22.42
CA ASN A 89 -9.61 19.99 21.17
C ASN A 89 -10.35 19.06 20.21
N ILE A 90 -10.93 19.62 19.16
CA ILE A 90 -11.69 18.86 18.16
C ILE A 90 -10.94 18.92 16.84
N ARG A 91 -10.72 17.76 16.22
CA ARG A 91 -10.21 17.68 14.85
C ARG A 91 -11.15 16.82 14.01
N VAL A 92 -11.40 17.24 12.78
CA VAL A 92 -12.17 16.46 11.81
C VAL A 92 -11.69 16.77 10.41
N GLY A 93 -11.29 15.71 9.70
CA GLY A 93 -11.06 15.72 8.28
C GLY A 93 -12.37 15.45 7.54
N PHE A 94 -12.65 16.18 6.47
CA PHE A 94 -13.83 15.89 5.66
C PHE A 94 -13.69 16.30 4.20
N THR A 95 -14.45 15.64 3.33
CA THR A 95 -14.67 16.06 1.94
C THR A 95 -16.15 15.93 1.62
N THR A 96 -16.72 16.93 0.95
CA THR A 96 -18.10 16.91 0.50
C THR A 96 -18.31 17.74 -0.75
N THR A 97 -19.25 17.31 -1.57
CA THR A 97 -19.83 18.09 -2.68
C THR A 97 -21.26 18.56 -2.37
N ASN A 98 -21.77 18.22 -1.18
CA ASN A 98 -23.10 18.60 -0.76
C ASN A 98 -23.04 20.01 -0.13
N PRO A 99 -23.91 20.95 -0.55
CA PRO A 99 -23.94 22.29 0.02
C PRO A 99 -24.42 22.33 1.47
N LYS A 100 -24.90 21.23 2.06
CA LYS A 100 -25.30 21.18 3.47
C LYS A 100 -25.04 19.82 4.10
N GLY A 101 -24.79 19.78 5.41
CA GLY A 101 -24.69 18.51 6.12
C GLY A 101 -24.21 18.65 7.57
N PHE A 102 -24.77 17.83 8.46
CA PHE A 102 -24.34 17.70 9.85
C PHE A 102 -23.05 16.88 9.94
N LEU A 103 -21.91 17.51 10.19
CA LEU A 103 -20.63 16.80 10.17
C LEU A 103 -20.41 16.05 11.48
N LEU A 104 -20.39 16.79 12.59
CA LEU A 104 -20.12 16.27 13.93
C LEU A 104 -20.95 17.05 14.95
N GLY A 105 -21.38 16.41 16.02
CA GLY A 105 -21.93 17.14 17.16
C GLY A 105 -21.91 16.37 18.46
N LEU A 106 -21.85 17.13 19.54
CA LEU A 106 -21.79 16.71 20.92
C LEU A 106 -23.06 17.17 21.62
N PHE A 107 -23.66 16.29 22.42
CA PHE A 107 -24.94 16.57 23.07
C PHE A 107 -24.97 16.02 24.49
N SER A 108 -25.65 16.77 25.37
CA SER A 108 -26.09 16.29 26.68
C SER A 108 -27.60 16.32 26.79
N ASN A 109 -28.23 15.19 27.12
CA ASN A 109 -29.65 15.19 27.47
C ASN A 109 -29.90 15.68 28.90
N ILE A 110 -28.86 15.77 29.74
CA ILE A 110 -28.95 16.20 31.14
C ILE A 110 -28.93 17.73 31.20
N SER A 111 -27.84 18.36 30.74
CA SER A 111 -27.69 19.82 30.76
C SER A 111 -28.45 20.51 29.61
N LYS A 112 -28.86 19.76 28.58
CA LYS A 112 -29.42 20.28 27.31
C LYS A 112 -28.43 21.10 26.49
N GLU A 113 -27.17 21.08 26.87
CA GLU A 113 -26.09 21.76 26.17
C GLU A 113 -25.64 20.94 24.95
N TYR A 114 -25.17 21.64 23.91
CA TYR A 114 -24.74 21.02 22.67
C TYR A 114 -23.70 21.84 21.93
N MET A 115 -22.93 21.15 21.09
CA MET A 115 -22.04 21.76 20.10
C MET A 115 -22.19 21.00 18.79
N THR A 116 -22.34 21.71 17.68
CA THR A 116 -22.57 21.12 16.36
C THR A 116 -21.71 21.80 15.32
N ILE A 117 -21.14 21.00 14.44
CA ILE A 117 -20.30 21.41 13.33
C ILE A 117 -21.01 20.94 12.07
N MET A 118 -21.27 21.86 11.14
CA MET A 118 -22.04 21.57 9.94
C MET A 118 -21.56 22.40 8.76
N VAL A 119 -21.76 21.89 7.56
CA VAL A 119 -21.72 22.70 6.34
C VAL A 119 -23.11 23.32 6.16
N SER A 120 -23.18 24.64 6.07
CA SER A 120 -24.41 25.40 5.84
C SER A 120 -24.74 25.48 4.35
N ASN A 121 -26.01 25.69 3.99
CA ASN A 121 -26.50 25.76 2.60
C ASN A 121 -25.69 26.66 1.63
N SER A 122 -24.96 27.64 2.16
CA SER A 122 -24.06 28.52 1.41
C SER A 122 -22.68 27.92 1.14
N GLY A 123 -22.44 26.66 1.55
CA GLY A 123 -21.16 25.97 1.45
C GLY A 123 -20.12 26.35 2.52
N HIS A 124 -20.47 27.24 3.44
CA HIS A 124 -19.60 27.64 4.54
C HIS A 124 -19.67 26.68 5.72
N LEU A 125 -18.56 26.55 6.44
CA LEU A 125 -18.50 25.82 7.69
C LEU A 125 -19.15 26.67 8.80
N ARG A 126 -20.05 26.06 9.55
CA ARG A 126 -20.79 26.68 10.66
C ARG A 126 -20.65 25.84 11.90
N VAL A 127 -20.34 26.50 13.00
CA VAL A 127 -20.28 25.91 14.35
C VAL A 127 -21.37 26.58 15.18
N VAL A 128 -22.26 25.78 15.76
CA VAL A 128 -23.34 26.26 16.63
C VAL A 128 -23.24 25.53 17.95
N PHE A 129 -23.22 26.28 19.05
CA PHE A 129 -23.22 25.71 20.38
C PHE A 129 -24.05 26.53 21.36
N ASP A 130 -24.49 25.87 22.41
CA ASP A 130 -25.14 26.50 23.57
C ASP A 130 -24.71 25.72 24.81
N PHE A 131 -23.96 26.38 25.69
CA PHE A 131 -23.47 25.85 26.97
C PHE A 131 -24.13 26.55 28.16
N GLY A 132 -25.26 27.24 27.94
CA GLY A 132 -26.02 27.92 29.00
C GLY A 132 -25.80 29.43 29.11
N PHE A 133 -24.91 30.03 28.31
CA PHE A 133 -24.65 31.48 28.29
C PHE A 133 -25.09 32.18 26.99
N GLU A 134 -26.17 31.69 26.36
CA GLU A 134 -26.69 32.08 25.04
C GLU A 134 -26.10 31.27 23.89
N ARG A 135 -26.98 30.94 22.93
CA ARG A 135 -26.64 30.22 21.71
C ARG A 135 -25.68 31.06 20.85
N GLN A 136 -24.51 30.50 20.57
CA GLN A 136 -23.52 31.07 19.67
C GLN A 136 -23.58 30.41 18.30
N GLU A 137 -23.38 31.22 17.26
CA GLU A 137 -23.35 30.77 15.87
C GLU A 137 -22.16 31.41 15.17
N LEU A 138 -21.19 30.58 14.79
CA LEU A 138 -19.94 31.00 14.17
C LEU A 138 -19.88 30.45 12.76
N ILE A 139 -19.43 31.28 11.83
CA ILE A 139 -19.25 30.91 10.43
C ILE A 139 -17.78 31.16 10.09
N PHE A 140 -17.13 30.15 9.50
CA PHE A 140 -15.77 30.32 9.01
C PHE A 140 -15.78 31.25 7.77
N PRO A 141 -15.03 32.37 7.80
CA PRO A 141 -15.11 33.40 6.78
C PRO A 141 -14.45 32.99 5.45
N ASP A 142 -14.93 33.58 4.35
CA ASP A 142 -14.25 33.67 3.04
C ASP A 142 -13.79 32.34 2.39
N GLN A 143 -14.39 31.21 2.76
CA GLN A 143 -14.05 29.90 2.20
C GLN A 143 -15.28 29.00 2.00
N HIS A 144 -15.34 28.31 0.86
CA HIS A 144 -16.38 27.37 0.51
C HIS A 144 -15.86 25.93 0.58
N PHE A 145 -16.53 25.07 1.36
CA PHE A 145 -16.06 23.72 1.69
C PHE A 145 -16.80 22.59 0.96
N GLY A 146 -17.80 22.93 0.13
CA GLY A 146 -18.60 21.98 -0.64
C GLY A 146 -18.08 21.68 -2.05
N LEU A 147 -16.77 21.80 -2.32
CA LEU A 147 -16.19 21.64 -3.66
C LEU A 147 -15.54 20.26 -3.90
N GLY A 148 -15.70 19.31 -2.97
CA GLY A 148 -15.10 17.96 -3.06
C GLY A 148 -13.62 17.89 -2.71
N GLN A 149 -13.02 19.01 -2.29
CA GLN A 149 -11.66 19.02 -1.75
C GLN A 149 -11.65 18.47 -0.32
N TYR A 150 -10.49 17.91 0.07
CA TYR A 150 -10.28 17.47 1.45
C TYR A 150 -9.94 18.67 2.33
N HIS A 151 -10.57 18.76 3.49
CA HIS A 151 -10.35 19.81 4.48
C HIS A 151 -10.04 19.22 5.86
N ASP A 152 -9.07 19.80 6.58
CA ASP A 152 -8.70 19.45 7.97
C ASP A 152 -9.12 20.58 8.91
N LEU A 153 -10.23 20.40 9.62
CA LEU A 153 -10.74 21.36 10.59
C LEU A 153 -10.22 21.05 11.99
N ARG A 154 -9.71 22.07 12.67
CA ARG A 154 -9.35 22.07 14.08
C ARG A 154 -10.12 23.15 14.84
N ILE A 155 -10.79 22.76 15.91
CA ILE A 155 -11.49 23.67 16.81
C ILE A 155 -10.89 23.52 18.20
N ARG A 156 -10.54 24.65 18.82
CA ARG A 156 -10.04 24.70 20.20
C ARG A 156 -10.74 25.78 20.98
N ARG A 157 -11.09 25.51 22.23
CA ARG A 157 -11.52 26.55 23.19
C ARG A 157 -10.39 26.92 24.14
N LYS A 158 -10.24 28.21 24.45
CA LYS A 158 -9.23 28.74 25.38
C LYS A 158 -9.87 29.79 26.30
N ASN A 159 -9.06 30.33 27.22
CA ASN A 159 -9.48 31.39 28.15
C ASN A 159 -10.75 31.01 28.93
N SER A 160 -10.75 29.80 29.50
CA SER A 160 -11.89 29.23 30.24
C SER A 160 -13.21 29.22 29.44
N GLY A 161 -13.13 29.04 28.12
CA GLY A 161 -14.30 28.97 27.23
C GLY A 161 -14.72 30.29 26.60
N SER A 162 -14.12 31.43 26.98
CA SER A 162 -14.43 32.75 26.41
C SER A 162 -13.90 32.95 24.99
N THR A 163 -13.05 32.05 24.49
CA THR A 163 -12.49 32.17 23.14
C THR A 163 -12.54 30.83 22.43
N LEU A 164 -13.14 30.79 21.24
CA LEU A 164 -13.12 29.65 20.32
C LEU A 164 -12.23 29.97 19.12
N ILE A 165 -11.36 29.03 18.78
CA ILE A 165 -10.40 29.13 17.69
C ILE A 165 -10.77 28.08 16.63
N MET A 166 -10.96 28.51 15.40
CA MET A 166 -11.13 27.63 14.23
C MET A 166 -9.93 27.76 13.31
N GLU A 167 -9.35 26.63 12.91
CA GLU A 167 -8.22 26.54 11.98
C GLU A 167 -8.56 25.49 10.93
N VAL A 168 -8.41 25.82 9.65
CA VAL A 168 -8.71 24.90 8.55
C VAL A 168 -7.51 24.80 7.62
N ASP A 169 -7.11 23.60 7.24
CA ASP A 169 -6.03 23.34 6.26
C ASP A 169 -4.66 23.95 6.63
N GLY A 170 -4.43 24.22 7.91
CA GLY A 170 -3.22 24.90 8.39
C GLY A 170 -3.15 26.39 8.04
N SER A 171 -4.28 27.00 7.69
CA SER A 171 -4.41 28.46 7.50
C SER A 171 -4.29 29.23 8.81
N ASP A 172 -4.25 30.56 8.73
CA ASP A 172 -4.31 31.41 9.92
C ASP A 172 -5.57 31.13 10.75
N PRO A 173 -5.43 30.90 12.07
CA PRO A 173 -6.56 30.61 12.95
C PRO A 173 -7.50 31.80 13.07
N LYS A 174 -8.80 31.54 13.10
CA LYS A 174 -9.86 32.52 13.34
C LYS A 174 -10.32 32.41 14.78
N GLU A 175 -10.17 33.49 15.53
CA GLU A 175 -10.59 33.58 16.94
C GLU A 175 -11.94 34.29 17.06
N PHE A 176 -12.80 33.74 17.92
CA PHE A 176 -14.11 34.28 18.26
C PHE A 176 -14.16 34.44 19.78
N HIS A 177 -14.38 35.67 20.25
CA HIS A 177 -14.43 36.00 21.66
C HIS A 177 -15.88 36.19 22.12
N PHE A 178 -16.18 35.75 23.34
CA PHE A 178 -17.51 35.81 23.94
C PHE A 178 -17.47 36.51 25.29
N ASP A 179 -18.45 37.37 25.52
CA ASP A 179 -18.65 38.05 26.80
C ASP A 179 -19.42 37.13 27.77
N ILE A 180 -18.68 36.33 28.54
CA ILE A 180 -19.25 35.48 29.58
C ILE A 180 -19.44 36.32 30.85
N LYS A 181 -20.67 36.37 31.37
CA LYS A 181 -20.97 37.08 32.63
C LYS A 181 -20.27 36.37 33.79
N GLU A 182 -19.77 37.11 34.78
CA GLU A 182 -19.11 36.55 35.97
C GLU A 182 -19.98 35.54 36.75
N SER A 183 -21.32 35.63 36.63
CA SER A 183 -22.27 34.73 37.27
C SER A 183 -22.52 33.42 36.52
N THR A 184 -21.92 33.22 35.34
CA THR A 184 -22.13 32.07 34.45
C THR A 184 -20.80 31.45 34.06
N ASP A 185 -20.73 30.12 34.00
CA ASP A 185 -19.58 29.40 33.44
C ASP A 185 -19.85 29.08 31.95
N ALA A 186 -18.79 28.94 31.16
CA ALA A 186 -18.84 28.44 29.78
C ALA A 186 -18.50 26.94 29.67
N GLN A 187 -18.42 26.24 30.79
CA GLN A 187 -18.23 24.79 30.84
C GLN A 187 -19.32 24.06 30.04
N PHE A 188 -18.90 23.16 29.16
CA PHE A 188 -19.79 22.19 28.53
C PHE A 188 -19.97 21.00 29.47
N ASN A 189 -21.16 20.87 30.05
CA ASN A 189 -21.48 19.94 31.12
C ASN A 189 -22.09 18.64 30.61
N ASN A 190 -21.68 17.54 31.25
CA ASN A 190 -22.32 16.23 31.14
C ASN A 190 -22.49 15.74 29.70
N ILE A 191 -21.46 15.87 28.87
CA ILE A 191 -21.48 15.38 27.47
C ILE A 191 -21.79 13.88 27.48
N GLN A 192 -22.81 13.46 26.72
CA GLN A 192 -23.28 12.07 26.68
C GLN A 192 -23.04 11.39 25.35
N HIS A 193 -23.19 12.13 24.24
CA HIS A 193 -23.16 11.56 22.90
C HIS A 193 -22.33 12.42 21.97
N LEU A 194 -21.45 11.79 21.20
CA LEU A 194 -20.83 12.35 20.01
C LEU A 194 -21.43 11.65 18.79
N TYR A 195 -21.95 12.44 17.85
CA TYR A 195 -22.50 11.97 16.59
C TYR A 195 -21.64 12.42 15.42
N ILE A 196 -21.47 11.56 14.43
CA ILE A 196 -20.82 11.85 13.14
C ILE A 196 -21.82 11.51 12.03
N GLY A 197 -21.96 12.41 11.06
CA GLY A 197 -22.86 12.22 9.91
C GLY A 197 -24.29 12.70 10.14
N ARG A 198 -24.96 12.23 11.19
CA ARG A 198 -26.26 12.78 11.63
C ARG A 198 -26.49 12.48 13.09
N ASN A 199 -27.38 13.24 13.73
CA ASN A 199 -27.90 12.85 15.04
C ASN A 199 -29.15 11.95 14.91
N SER A 200 -29.59 11.36 16.01
CA SER A 200 -30.76 10.47 16.03
C SER A 200 -32.08 11.12 15.60
N SER A 201 -32.21 12.44 15.80
CA SER A 201 -33.42 13.21 15.50
C SER A 201 -33.50 13.72 14.05
N MET A 202 -32.38 13.69 13.32
CA MET A 202 -32.28 14.19 11.96
C MET A 202 -32.61 13.12 10.93
N THR A 203 -33.38 13.51 9.91
CA THR A 203 -33.74 12.68 8.75
C THR A 203 -32.61 12.60 7.74
N GLU A 204 -31.90 13.71 7.52
CA GLU A 204 -30.77 13.84 6.61
C GLU A 204 -29.54 14.37 7.35
N GLY A 205 -28.38 13.87 6.95
CA GLY A 205 -27.07 14.18 7.51
C GLY A 205 -26.06 14.62 6.47
N PHE A 206 -24.79 14.57 6.85
CA PHE A 206 -23.66 14.79 5.98
C PHE A 206 -23.51 13.67 4.94
N VAL A 207 -23.14 14.10 3.74
CA VAL A 207 -22.85 13.23 2.60
C VAL A 207 -21.43 13.55 2.15
N GLY A 208 -20.57 12.55 2.12
CA GLY A 208 -19.15 12.73 1.84
C GLY A 208 -18.29 11.79 2.65
N CYS A 209 -16.99 12.04 2.69
CA CYS A 209 -16.07 11.25 3.51
C CYS A 209 -15.63 12.05 4.73
N VAL A 210 -15.53 11.39 5.88
CA VAL A 210 -15.07 11.97 7.15
C VAL A 210 -13.89 11.15 7.65
N SER A 211 -12.79 11.79 8.03
CA SER A 211 -11.60 11.17 8.63
C SER A 211 -11.08 11.99 9.82
N ARG A 212 -9.99 11.54 10.46
CA ARG A 212 -9.30 12.25 11.57
C ARG A 212 -10.20 12.74 12.70
N VAL A 213 -11.29 12.04 12.99
CA VAL A 213 -12.22 12.48 14.04
C VAL A 213 -11.56 12.29 15.41
N GLU A 214 -11.35 13.41 16.08
CA GLU A 214 -10.71 13.53 17.38
C GLU A 214 -11.54 14.45 18.27
N PHE A 215 -11.78 14.02 19.50
CA PHE A 215 -12.36 14.84 20.56
C PHE A 215 -11.51 14.64 21.81
N ASP A 216 -10.66 15.61 22.13
CA ASP A 216 -9.56 15.49 23.09
C ASP A 216 -8.75 14.22 22.79
N ASP A 217 -8.65 13.30 23.75
CA ASP A 217 -7.92 12.03 23.62
C ASP A 217 -8.80 10.87 23.09
N ILE A 218 -9.97 11.16 22.53
CA ILE A 218 -10.91 10.14 22.00
C ILE A 218 -10.86 10.16 20.47
N TYR A 219 -10.73 8.96 19.90
CA TYR A 219 -10.65 8.73 18.44
C TYR A 219 -11.81 7.82 17.97
N PRO A 220 -13.04 8.34 17.79
CA PRO A 220 -14.22 7.51 17.58
C PRO A 220 -14.14 6.58 16.35
N LEU A 221 -13.63 7.09 15.21
CA LEU A 221 -13.50 6.27 14.00
C LEU A 221 -12.50 5.13 14.17
N LYS A 222 -11.43 5.37 14.92
CA LYS A 222 -10.45 4.33 15.25
C LYS A 222 -11.07 3.22 16.09
N LEU A 223 -11.82 3.60 17.13
CA LEU A 223 -12.52 2.65 18.00
C LEU A 223 -13.57 1.84 17.22
N LEU A 224 -14.25 2.47 16.25
CA LEU A 224 -15.26 1.84 15.41
C LEU A 224 -14.67 0.73 14.52
N PHE A 225 -13.49 0.95 13.94
CA PHE A 225 -12.85 0.01 13.01
C PHE A 225 -11.82 -0.91 13.68
N GLN A 226 -11.64 -0.82 14.99
CA GLN A 226 -10.77 -1.69 15.75
C GLN A 226 -11.33 -3.12 15.81
N GLN A 227 -10.45 -4.13 15.73
CA GLN A 227 -10.81 -5.51 16.04
C GLN A 227 -11.19 -5.63 17.52
N ASP A 228 -12.36 -6.20 17.80
CA ASP A 228 -12.97 -6.24 19.14
C ASP A 228 -13.09 -4.84 19.77
N GLY A 229 -13.65 -3.90 19.00
CA GLY A 229 -13.91 -2.53 19.44
C GLY A 229 -14.88 -2.44 20.64
N PRO A 230 -14.84 -1.32 21.38
CA PRO A 230 -15.70 -1.16 22.56
C PRO A 230 -17.18 -1.02 22.15
N PRO A 231 -18.13 -1.42 23.03
CA PRO A 231 -19.56 -1.39 22.72
C PRO A 231 -20.14 0.03 22.61
N ASN A 232 -19.42 1.02 23.13
CA ASN A 232 -19.85 2.41 23.20
C ASN A 232 -19.66 3.18 21.89
N VAL A 233 -19.21 2.54 20.81
CA VAL A 233 -19.16 3.12 19.48
C VAL A 233 -19.95 2.26 18.50
N SER A 234 -20.88 2.87 17.77
CA SER A 234 -21.75 2.13 16.85
C SER A 234 -22.04 2.91 15.57
N GLY A 235 -22.08 2.16 14.46
CA GLY A 235 -22.52 2.63 13.16
C GLY A 235 -23.95 2.17 12.87
N MET A 236 -24.85 3.06 12.48
CA MET A 236 -26.26 2.74 12.26
C MET A 236 -26.74 3.16 10.85
N ASN A 237 -27.73 2.42 10.35
CA ASN A 237 -28.49 2.65 9.11
C ASN A 237 -27.78 2.46 7.76
N THR A 238 -26.49 2.12 7.73
CA THR A 238 -25.75 1.77 6.50
C THR A 238 -24.62 0.80 6.77
N THR A 239 -24.16 0.07 5.75
CA THR A 239 -22.88 -0.64 5.79
C THR A 239 -21.75 0.37 5.87
N ILE A 240 -21.26 0.62 7.09
CA ILE A 240 -20.12 1.50 7.33
C ILE A 240 -18.84 0.71 7.08
N LYS A 241 -18.00 1.23 6.18
CA LYS A 241 -16.69 0.67 5.85
C LYS A 241 -15.64 1.74 6.02
N GLU A 242 -14.47 1.30 6.46
CA GLU A 242 -13.29 2.14 6.53
C GLU A 242 -12.86 2.58 5.12
N ASP A 243 -12.44 3.82 4.99
CA ASP A 243 -11.87 4.40 3.77
C ASP A 243 -10.78 5.44 4.12
N PHE A 244 -9.93 5.77 3.15
CA PHE A 244 -8.88 6.78 3.29
C PHE A 244 -9.32 8.18 2.83
N CYS A 245 -10.58 8.36 2.43
CA CYS A 245 -11.14 9.63 1.96
C CYS A 245 -10.35 10.30 0.81
N GLY A 246 -9.67 9.51 -0.01
CA GLY A 246 -8.86 10.00 -1.13
C GLY A 246 -7.54 10.65 -0.71
N VAL A 247 -7.13 10.53 0.56
CA VAL A 247 -5.82 10.99 1.05
C VAL A 247 -4.82 9.87 0.90
N GLU A 248 -3.72 10.14 0.19
CA GLU A 248 -2.60 9.21 0.09
C GLU A 248 -1.74 9.29 1.35
N PRO A 249 -1.39 8.14 1.97
CA PRO A 249 -0.54 8.14 3.16
C PRO A 249 0.88 8.56 2.79
N VAL A 250 1.50 9.34 3.68
CA VAL A 250 2.92 9.67 3.57
C VAL A 250 3.74 8.39 3.79
N THR A 251 4.71 8.12 2.92
CA THR A 251 5.61 6.97 3.03
C THR A 251 7.06 7.43 3.19
N HIS A 252 7.81 6.76 4.06
CA HIS A 252 9.26 6.91 4.10
C HIS A 252 9.93 6.22 2.91
N PRO A 253 11.13 6.67 2.50
CA PRO A 253 11.94 5.94 1.53
C PRO A 253 12.19 4.52 2.02
N PRO A 254 12.25 3.52 1.12
CA PRO A 254 12.55 2.16 1.52
C PRO A 254 13.93 2.11 2.20
N PRO A 255 14.07 1.35 3.29
CA PRO A 255 15.37 1.17 3.92
C PRO A 255 16.32 0.49 2.92
N LEU A 256 17.53 1.04 2.78
CA LEU A 256 18.58 0.39 2.01
C LEU A 256 18.95 -0.90 2.72
N ILE A 257 18.68 -2.05 2.08
CA ILE A 257 19.10 -3.35 2.61
C ILE A 257 20.61 -3.41 2.49
N GLU A 258 21.30 -3.45 3.63
CA GLU A 258 22.72 -3.80 3.63
C GLU A 258 22.84 -5.24 3.13
N THR A 259 23.44 -5.42 1.96
CA THR A 259 23.83 -6.75 1.49
C THR A 259 25.24 -7.04 1.94
N ARG A 260 25.49 -8.27 2.43
CA ARG A 260 26.85 -8.71 2.74
C ARG A 260 27.72 -8.54 1.48
N PRO A 261 28.84 -7.81 1.56
CA PRO A 261 29.78 -7.73 0.45
C PRO A 261 30.23 -9.13 0.06
N PRO A 262 30.43 -9.41 -1.24
CA PRO A 262 30.98 -10.70 -1.65
C PRO A 262 32.32 -10.93 -0.93
N PRO A 263 32.62 -12.18 -0.54
CA PRO A 263 33.91 -12.48 0.07
C PRO A 263 35.01 -12.05 -0.89
N VAL A 264 36.04 -11.38 -0.36
CA VAL A 264 37.22 -11.02 -1.15
C VAL A 264 37.94 -12.31 -1.50
N LEU A 265 37.79 -12.74 -2.76
CA LEU A 265 38.43 -13.94 -3.28
C LEU A 265 39.88 -13.60 -3.64
N ASP A 266 40.81 -14.40 -3.13
CA ASP A 266 42.20 -14.36 -3.59
C ASP A 266 42.25 -14.93 -5.01
N GLU A 267 42.32 -14.04 -6.00
CA GLU A 267 42.38 -14.42 -7.41
C GLU A 267 43.50 -15.42 -7.70
N ASN A 268 44.62 -15.36 -6.98
CA ASN A 268 45.75 -16.26 -7.23
C ASN A 268 45.41 -17.69 -6.79
N LYS A 269 44.70 -17.84 -5.66
CA LYS A 269 44.22 -19.15 -5.20
C LYS A 269 43.13 -19.70 -6.10
N VAL A 270 42.20 -18.85 -6.56
CA VAL A 270 41.14 -19.27 -7.49
C VAL A 270 41.74 -19.69 -8.82
N LYS A 271 42.66 -18.88 -9.37
CA LYS A 271 43.39 -19.23 -10.61
C LYS A 271 44.15 -20.53 -10.44
N ALA A 272 44.89 -20.73 -9.35
CA ALA A 272 45.61 -21.98 -9.09
C ALA A 272 44.68 -23.21 -9.04
N ALA A 273 43.50 -23.10 -8.40
CA ALA A 273 42.54 -24.19 -8.32
C ALA A 273 41.89 -24.53 -9.68
N TYR A 274 41.68 -23.55 -10.56
CA TYR A 274 41.08 -23.77 -11.89
C TYR A 274 42.10 -24.11 -12.99
N ASN A 275 43.38 -23.75 -12.81
CA ASN A 275 44.44 -24.04 -13.77
C ASN A 275 44.89 -25.52 -13.79
N GLU A 276 44.36 -26.37 -12.91
CA GLU A 276 44.65 -27.81 -12.95
C GLU A 276 44.03 -28.53 -14.16
N THR A 277 43.09 -27.89 -14.86
CA THR A 277 42.59 -28.43 -16.12
C THR A 277 43.48 -27.99 -17.28
N ASN A 278 44.37 -28.89 -17.71
CA ASN A 278 45.19 -28.72 -18.91
C ASN A 278 44.27 -28.55 -20.13
N SER A 279 43.93 -27.31 -20.46
CA SER A 279 43.14 -26.91 -21.63
C SER A 279 43.72 -27.47 -22.94
N ALA A 280 45.04 -27.68 -23.00
CA ALA A 280 45.73 -28.36 -24.08
C ALA A 280 45.33 -29.84 -24.26
N LEU A 281 45.11 -30.58 -23.17
CA LEU A 281 44.67 -31.98 -23.21
C LEU A 281 43.22 -32.07 -23.72
N ILE A 282 42.33 -31.22 -23.21
CA ILE A 282 40.92 -31.18 -23.63
C ILE A 282 40.83 -30.79 -25.11
N GLY A 283 41.56 -29.75 -25.55
CA GLY A 283 41.62 -29.34 -26.95
C GLY A 283 42.17 -30.43 -27.88
N GLY A 284 43.20 -31.16 -27.44
CA GLY A 284 43.75 -32.29 -28.18
C GLY A 284 42.75 -33.43 -28.38
N ILE A 285 42.00 -33.79 -27.35
CA ILE A 285 40.97 -34.84 -27.44
C ILE A 285 39.86 -34.42 -28.40
N PHE A 286 39.36 -33.18 -28.31
CA PHE A 286 38.34 -32.67 -29.22
C PHE A 286 38.82 -32.67 -30.68
N PHE A 287 40.08 -32.30 -30.93
CA PHE A 287 40.64 -32.30 -32.27
C PHE A 287 40.74 -33.71 -32.87
N ILE A 288 41.14 -34.70 -32.06
CA ILE A 288 41.20 -36.10 -32.49
C ILE A 288 39.80 -36.63 -32.83
N ILE A 289 38.80 -36.34 -31.98
CA ILE A 289 37.40 -36.75 -32.22
C ILE A 289 36.88 -36.13 -33.51
N LEU A 290 37.16 -34.85 -33.76
CA LEU A 290 36.75 -34.16 -34.98
C LEU A 290 37.36 -34.80 -36.24
N ILE A 291 38.65 -35.16 -36.21
CA ILE A 291 39.31 -35.86 -37.31
C ILE A 291 38.66 -37.22 -37.56
N VAL A 292 38.37 -37.99 -36.52
CA VAL A 292 37.72 -39.30 -36.65
C VAL A 292 36.35 -39.16 -37.32
N ILE A 293 35.55 -38.16 -36.92
CA ILE A 293 34.23 -37.89 -37.51
C ILE A 293 34.36 -37.54 -38.99
N LEU A 294 35.32 -36.69 -39.37
CA LEU A 294 35.54 -36.31 -40.76
C LEU A 294 35.97 -37.50 -41.63
N ILE A 295 36.85 -38.37 -41.11
CA ILE A 295 37.24 -39.61 -41.79
C ILE A 295 36.03 -40.51 -41.98
N LEU A 296 35.20 -40.68 -40.95
CA LEU A 296 34.01 -41.54 -40.99
C LEU A 296 32.97 -41.00 -41.99
N ALA A 297 32.75 -39.68 -42.02
CA ALA A 297 31.88 -39.03 -43.00
C ALA A 297 32.39 -39.22 -44.44
N PHE A 298 33.71 -39.14 -44.66
CA PHE A 298 34.31 -39.40 -45.96
C PHE A 298 34.14 -40.86 -46.40
N LEU A 299 34.35 -41.80 -45.49
CA LEU A 299 34.16 -43.24 -45.76
C LEU A 299 32.70 -43.57 -46.08
N VAL A 300 31.75 -43.01 -45.31
CA VAL A 300 30.31 -43.17 -45.57
C VAL A 300 29.92 -42.54 -46.91
N GLY A 301 30.42 -41.33 -47.21
CA GLY A 301 30.19 -40.68 -48.50
C GLY A 301 30.68 -41.52 -49.68
N ARG A 302 31.87 -42.13 -49.57
CA ARG A 302 32.40 -43.07 -50.57
C ARG A 302 31.57 -44.35 -50.69
N TYR A 303 31.11 -44.90 -49.57
CA TYR A 303 30.26 -46.10 -49.57
C TYR A 303 28.93 -45.85 -50.28
N VAL A 304 28.24 -44.75 -49.96
CA VAL A 304 26.97 -44.37 -50.59
C VAL A 304 27.15 -44.07 -52.08
N ALA A 305 28.23 -43.38 -52.47
CA ALA A 305 28.50 -43.08 -53.88
C ALA A 305 28.72 -44.36 -54.72
N ARG A 306 29.33 -45.41 -54.16
CA ARG A 306 29.52 -46.69 -54.85
C ARG A 306 28.22 -47.46 -55.11
N HIS A 307 27.20 -47.30 -54.26
CA HIS A 307 25.96 -48.08 -54.33
C HIS A 307 24.77 -47.35 -54.96
N LYS A 308 24.97 -46.14 -55.52
CA LYS A 308 23.92 -45.36 -56.20
C LYS A 308 23.51 -45.88 -57.60
N GLY A 309 24.14 -46.94 -58.11
CA GLY A 309 23.89 -47.47 -59.47
C GLY A 309 22.69 -48.40 -59.62
N ASP A 310 22.07 -48.88 -58.54
CA ASP A 310 21.05 -49.94 -58.61
C ASP A 310 19.67 -49.42 -58.23
N TYR A 311 18.82 -49.12 -59.22
CA TYR A 311 17.40 -48.86 -59.00
C TYR A 311 16.53 -49.98 -59.58
N ILE A 312 15.44 -50.27 -58.89
CA ILE A 312 14.52 -51.36 -59.20
C ILE A 312 13.26 -50.73 -59.79
N THR A 313 12.95 -51.01 -61.05
CA THR A 313 11.71 -50.58 -61.71
C THR A 313 10.68 -51.72 -61.73
N GLN A 314 9.40 -51.38 -61.88
CA GLN A 314 8.26 -52.31 -61.86
C GLN A 314 7.51 -52.35 -63.20
N GLU A 315 8.18 -52.09 -64.32
CA GLU A 315 7.50 -51.98 -65.62
C GLU A 315 7.56 -53.27 -66.45
N ASP A 316 6.41 -53.53 -67.08
CA ASP A 316 6.16 -54.35 -68.26
C ASP A 316 6.14 -55.88 -68.13
N ARG A 317 5.01 -56.38 -67.60
CA ARG A 317 4.39 -57.61 -68.13
C ARG A 317 3.05 -57.26 -68.75
N GLY A 318 2.97 -57.26 -70.09
CA GLY A 318 1.72 -57.01 -70.83
C GLY A 318 1.86 -56.05 -72.02
N ALA A 319 2.92 -55.25 -72.08
CA ALA A 319 3.20 -54.36 -73.22
C ALA A 319 3.59 -55.12 -74.49
N ASP A 320 4.16 -56.30 -74.32
CA ASP A 320 4.69 -57.19 -75.36
C ASP A 320 3.61 -57.94 -76.17
N ILE A 321 2.35 -57.87 -75.74
CA ILE A 321 1.18 -58.48 -76.42
C ILE A 321 0.07 -57.47 -76.76
N ALA A 322 0.23 -56.19 -76.42
CA ALA A 322 -0.74 -55.14 -76.70
C ALA A 322 -0.54 -54.54 -78.10
N LEU A 323 -1.65 -54.28 -78.81
CA LEU A 323 -1.64 -53.73 -80.17
C LEU A 323 -1.60 -52.20 -80.21
N ASP A 324 -1.98 -51.53 -79.12
CA ASP A 324 -1.85 -50.09 -78.94
C ASP A 324 -1.49 -49.73 -77.47
N PRO A 325 -1.08 -48.46 -77.21
CA PRO A 325 -0.65 -48.04 -75.87
C PRO A 325 -1.77 -48.04 -74.83
N ASP A 326 -3.02 -47.83 -75.23
CA ASP A 326 -4.15 -47.77 -74.30
C ASP A 326 -4.53 -49.19 -73.83
N ASP A 327 -4.39 -50.20 -74.71
CA ASP A 327 -4.55 -51.63 -74.44
C ASP A 327 -3.44 -52.16 -73.51
N ALA A 328 -2.22 -51.65 -73.64
CA ALA A 328 -1.09 -51.98 -72.77
C ALA A 328 -1.33 -51.57 -71.30
N VAL A 329 -2.04 -50.45 -71.07
CA VAL A 329 -2.37 -49.97 -69.72
C VAL A 329 -3.45 -50.85 -69.09
N ILE A 330 -4.46 -51.28 -69.85
CA ILE A 330 -5.54 -52.16 -69.35
C ILE A 330 -4.99 -53.55 -68.98
N HIS A 331 -4.06 -54.07 -69.79
CA HIS A 331 -3.43 -55.37 -69.54
C HIS A 331 -2.26 -55.32 -68.57
N SER A 332 -1.85 -54.13 -68.11
CA SER A 332 -0.78 -53.99 -67.12
C SER A 332 -1.22 -54.57 -65.77
N THR A 333 -0.48 -55.55 -65.29
CA THR A 333 -0.73 -56.14 -63.97
C THR A 333 -0.02 -55.31 -62.90
N THR A 334 -0.74 -54.40 -62.24
CA THR A 334 -0.18 -53.65 -61.09
C THR A 334 -0.52 -54.35 -59.78
N GLY A 335 0.48 -54.82 -59.03
CA GLY A 335 0.26 -55.48 -57.73
C GLY A 335 1.52 -56.10 -57.14
N HIS A 336 1.45 -56.58 -55.90
CA HIS A 336 2.61 -57.14 -55.16
C HIS A 336 3.20 -58.43 -55.77
N GLN A 337 2.59 -58.97 -56.81
CA GLN A 337 2.98 -60.23 -57.46
C GLN A 337 3.88 -60.01 -58.68
N VAL A 338 4.22 -58.77 -59.03
CA VAL A 338 5.11 -58.43 -60.15
C VAL A 338 6.58 -58.66 -59.74
N GLN A 339 7.30 -59.49 -60.49
CA GLN A 339 8.72 -59.71 -60.25
C GLN A 339 9.55 -58.49 -60.66
N LYS A 340 10.37 -58.01 -59.72
CA LYS A 340 11.29 -56.89 -59.90
C LYS A 340 12.43 -57.29 -60.84
N LYS A 341 12.56 -56.60 -61.97
CA LYS A 341 13.71 -56.74 -62.87
C LYS A 341 14.77 -55.71 -62.49
N ARG A 342 16.04 -56.11 -62.55
CA ARG A 342 17.18 -55.26 -62.20
C ARG A 342 17.90 -54.92 -63.49
N GLU A 343 17.95 -53.65 -63.83
CA GLU A 343 18.63 -53.17 -65.03
C GLU A 343 19.87 -52.37 -64.61
N TRP A 344 20.99 -52.65 -65.28
CA TRP A 344 22.27 -52.02 -65.00
C TRP A 344 22.56 -51.07 -66.15
N PHE A 345 22.67 -49.77 -65.87
CA PHE A 345 23.24 -48.84 -66.83
C PHE A 345 24.77 -48.94 -66.71
N ILE A 346 25.42 -49.30 -67.82
CA ILE A 346 26.89 -49.31 -67.92
C ILE A 346 27.41 -47.89 -68.01
#